data_AF-A0A7Y2LRI9-F1
#
_entry.id   AF-A0A7Y2LRI9-F1
#
_cell.length_a   1.000
_cell.length_b   1.000
_cell.length_c   1.000
_cell.angle_alpha   90.00
_cell.angle_beta   90.00
_cell.angle_gamma   90.00
#
_symmetry.space_group_name_H-M   'P 1'
#
loop_
_entity.id
_entity.type
_entity.pdbx_description
1 polymer ?
#
loop_
_entity_poly.entity_id
_entity_poly.type
_entity_poly.pdbx_seq_one_letter_code
_entity_poly.pdbx_strand_id
1 'polypeptide(L)'
;MLKIYGIKNCSSMKKAFDLLNELGLAYEFHDYKKQGIDAETVKKWLDEVGQDLILNKKGTTWRKLSAEEQQTALENETNLITALTTHSSLIKRPVLATEQGYVVGYDEAAYRALK
;
A
#
# COMPACT_ATOMS: atom_id res chain seq x y z
N MET A 1 -17.22 3.78 -1.01
CA MET A 1 -16.54 4.00 -2.32
C MET A 1 -15.13 3.44 -2.25
N LEU A 2 -14.72 2.58 -3.19
CA LEU A 2 -13.40 1.95 -3.16
C LEU A 2 -12.30 2.95 -3.52
N LYS A 3 -11.14 2.84 -2.89
CA LYS A 3 -9.95 3.62 -3.26
C LYS A 3 -8.72 2.74 -3.27
N ILE A 4 -8.02 2.70 -4.39
CA ILE A 4 -6.83 1.88 -4.59
C ILE A 4 -5.59 2.75 -4.72
N TYR A 5 -4.55 2.38 -4.00
CA TYR A 5 -3.31 3.13 -3.88
C TYR A 5 -2.14 2.36 -4.46
N GLY A 6 -1.29 3.03 -5.21
CA GLY A 6 -0.12 2.39 -5.80
C GLY A 6 0.53 3.20 -6.90
N ILE A 7 1.04 2.49 -7.92
CA ILE A 7 1.61 3.07 -9.13
C ILE A 7 1.05 2.35 -10.35
N LYS A 8 0.92 3.05 -11.49
CA LYS A 8 0.38 2.43 -12.72
C LYS A 8 1.22 1.25 -13.22
N ASN A 9 2.54 1.40 -13.22
CA ASN A 9 3.46 0.41 -13.80
C ASN A 9 3.88 -0.64 -12.75
N CYS A 10 2.93 -1.47 -12.34
CA CYS A 10 3.16 -2.60 -11.44
C CYS A 10 2.25 -3.77 -11.82
N SER A 11 2.79 -4.99 -11.89
CA SER A 11 2.03 -6.18 -12.30
C SER A 11 0.85 -6.48 -11.37
N SER A 12 1.05 -6.38 -10.04
CA SER A 12 -0.02 -6.57 -9.06
C SER A 12 -1.11 -5.49 -9.17
N MET A 13 -0.72 -4.24 -9.46
CA MET A 13 -1.68 -3.15 -9.69
C MET A 13 -2.51 -3.41 -10.94
N LYS A 14 -1.88 -3.84 -12.04
CA LYS A 14 -2.59 -4.20 -13.28
C LYS A 14 -3.66 -5.27 -13.00
N LYS A 15 -3.29 -6.35 -12.31
CA LYS A 15 -4.24 -7.42 -11.93
C LYS A 15 -5.40 -6.88 -11.08
N ALA A 16 -5.11 -6.01 -10.11
CA ALA A 16 -6.12 -5.40 -9.27
C ALA A 16 -7.09 -4.52 -10.08
N PHE A 17 -6.59 -3.67 -10.98
CA PHE A 17 -7.43 -2.85 -11.85
C PHE A 17 -8.29 -3.70 -12.77
N ASP A 18 -7.69 -4.71 -13.42
CA ASP A 18 -8.39 -5.61 -14.33
C ASP A 18 -9.56 -6.30 -13.61
N LEU A 19 -9.33 -6.81 -12.40
CA LEU A 19 -10.36 -7.48 -11.61
C LEU A 19 -11.45 -6.53 -11.08
N LEU A 20 -11.09 -5.33 -10.60
CA LEU A 20 -12.09 -4.33 -10.19
C LEU A 20 -12.99 -3.91 -11.37
N ASN A 21 -12.39 -3.75 -12.56
CA ASN A 21 -13.12 -3.45 -13.79
C ASN A 21 -14.01 -4.63 -14.21
N GLU A 22 -13.52 -5.87 -14.14
CA GLU A 22 -14.29 -7.10 -14.42
C GLU A 22 -15.53 -7.20 -13.51
N LEU A 23 -15.38 -6.89 -12.23
CA LEU A 23 -16.46 -6.93 -11.26
C LEU A 23 -17.47 -5.78 -11.40
N GLY A 24 -17.12 -4.74 -12.19
CA GLY A 24 -17.93 -3.53 -12.36
C GLY A 24 -17.90 -2.61 -11.14
N LEU A 25 -16.87 -2.72 -10.29
CA LEU A 25 -16.73 -1.93 -9.06
C LEU A 25 -16.07 -0.59 -9.37
N ALA A 26 -16.73 0.52 -9.02
CA ALA A 26 -16.14 1.84 -9.16
C ALA A 26 -15.08 2.09 -8.07
N TYR A 27 -13.92 2.61 -8.47
CA TYR A 27 -12.83 2.95 -7.56
C TYR A 27 -12.13 4.25 -7.94
N GLU A 28 -11.58 4.94 -6.94
CA GLU A 28 -10.62 6.03 -7.14
C GLU A 28 -9.19 5.46 -7.12
N PHE A 29 -8.34 5.86 -8.08
CA PHE A 29 -6.93 5.50 -8.06
C PHE A 29 -6.08 6.66 -7.54
N HIS A 30 -5.30 6.39 -6.48
CA HIS A 30 -4.31 7.31 -5.93
C HIS A 30 -2.90 6.91 -6.37
N ASP A 31 -2.28 7.73 -7.22
CA ASP A 31 -0.95 7.47 -7.78
C ASP A 31 0.14 8.06 -6.91
N TYR A 32 0.89 7.21 -6.21
CA TYR A 32 1.99 7.65 -5.33
C TYR A 32 3.05 8.49 -6.06
N LYS A 33 3.27 8.25 -7.36
CA LYS A 33 4.28 9.02 -8.11
C LYS A 33 3.85 10.45 -8.40
N LYS A 34 2.55 10.70 -8.44
CA LYS A 34 2.00 12.02 -8.77
C LYS A 34 1.53 12.78 -7.55
N GLN A 35 0.95 12.06 -6.60
CA GLN A 35 0.24 12.63 -5.44
C GLN A 35 1.01 12.41 -4.13
N GLY A 36 2.07 11.59 -4.13
CA GLY A 36 2.70 11.16 -2.89
C GLY A 36 1.77 10.32 -2.03
N ILE A 37 2.04 10.27 -0.73
CA ILE A 37 1.14 9.71 0.28
C ILE A 37 1.33 10.50 1.57
N ASP A 38 0.24 10.85 2.24
CA ASP A 38 0.27 11.63 3.46
C ASP A 38 0.45 10.74 4.71
N ALA A 39 0.92 11.35 5.79
CA ALA A 39 1.20 10.67 7.05
C ALA A 39 -0.07 10.12 7.73
N GLU A 40 -1.21 10.82 7.62
CA GLU A 40 -2.46 10.40 8.26
C GLU A 40 -3.00 9.12 7.63
N THR A 41 -2.93 9.01 6.30
CA THR A 41 -3.31 7.81 5.56
C THR A 41 -2.41 6.63 5.93
N VAL A 42 -1.10 6.83 5.96
CA VAL A 42 -0.16 5.77 6.37
C VAL A 42 -0.41 5.33 7.80
N LYS A 43 -0.63 6.29 8.72
CA LYS A 43 -0.94 5.97 10.11
C LYS A 43 -2.17 5.08 10.24
N LYS A 44 -3.27 5.43 9.58
CA LYS A 44 -4.50 4.60 9.57
C LYS A 44 -4.24 3.17 9.10
N TRP A 45 -3.41 3.00 8.08
CA TRP A 45 -3.04 1.67 7.61
C TRP A 45 -2.23 0.89 8.64
N LEU A 46 -1.27 1.54 9.31
CA LEU A 46 -0.50 0.90 10.36
C LEU A 46 -1.40 0.50 11.56
N ASP A 47 -2.34 1.36 11.94
CA ASP A 47 -3.29 1.11 13.02
C ASP A 47 -4.23 -0.07 12.71
N GLU A 48 -4.74 -0.18 11.47
CA GLU A 48 -5.75 -1.18 11.13
C GLU A 48 -5.19 -2.54 10.69
N VAL A 49 -4.13 -2.55 9.89
CA VAL A 49 -3.59 -3.79 9.30
C VAL A 49 -2.16 -4.11 9.72
N GLY A 50 -1.49 -3.19 10.41
CA GLY A 50 -0.17 -3.43 10.98
C GLY A 50 1.00 -3.24 10.00
N GLN A 51 2.16 -2.96 10.58
CA GLN A 51 3.39 -2.69 9.83
C GLN A 51 3.84 -3.85 8.93
N ASP A 52 3.64 -5.11 9.32
CA ASP A 52 4.14 -6.26 8.57
C ASP A 52 3.41 -6.47 7.24
N LEU A 53 2.16 -5.99 7.14
CA LEU A 53 1.43 -5.99 5.89
C LEU A 53 1.77 -4.78 5.02
N ILE A 54 1.90 -3.60 5.63
CA ILE A 54 2.15 -2.33 4.91
C ILE A 54 3.58 -2.20 4.39
N LEU A 55 4.57 -2.54 5.21
CA LEU A 55 5.97 -2.41 4.83
C LEU A 55 6.40 -3.56 3.92
N ASN A 56 6.86 -3.21 2.72
CA ASN A 56 7.39 -4.15 1.74
C ASN A 56 8.85 -4.51 2.03
N LYS A 57 9.09 -5.29 3.10
CA LYS A 57 10.43 -5.82 3.46
C LYS A 57 11.07 -6.65 2.34
N LYS A 58 10.27 -7.21 1.41
CA LYS A 58 10.74 -7.98 0.24
C LYS A 58 11.06 -7.10 -0.97
N GLY A 59 10.78 -5.80 -0.92
CA GLY A 59 11.01 -4.85 -2.01
C GLY A 59 12.48 -4.51 -2.19
N THR A 60 12.87 -4.16 -3.41
CA THR A 60 14.24 -3.73 -3.71
C THR A 60 14.61 -2.43 -3.00
N THR A 61 13.66 -1.51 -2.80
CA THR A 61 13.90 -0.28 -2.04
C THR A 61 14.31 -0.59 -0.61
N TRP A 62 13.58 -1.46 0.09
CA TRP A 62 13.93 -1.85 1.46
C TRP A 62 15.32 -2.48 1.54
N ARG A 63 15.62 -3.43 0.64
CA ARG A 63 16.93 -4.10 0.58
C ARG A 63 18.09 -3.17 0.22
N LYS A 64 17.83 -2.01 -0.37
CA LYS A 64 18.86 -1.01 -0.71
C LYS A 64 19.16 -0.05 0.44
N LEU A 65 18.27 0.04 1.44
CA LEU A 65 18.54 0.80 2.65
C LEU A 65 19.67 0.13 3.43
N SER A 66 20.52 0.94 4.04
CA SER A 66 21.53 0.49 5.00
C SER A 66 20.88 -0.15 6.24
N ALA A 67 21.67 -0.90 7.02
CA ALA A 67 21.19 -1.50 8.25
C ALA A 67 20.70 -0.45 9.26
N GLU A 68 21.38 0.70 9.34
CA GLU A 68 21.03 1.82 10.21
C GLU A 68 19.69 2.47 9.78
N GLU A 69 19.47 2.65 8.48
CA GLU A 69 18.20 3.18 7.95
C GLU A 69 17.04 2.22 8.23
N GLN A 70 17.25 0.91 8.05
CA GLN A 70 16.24 -0.10 8.36
C GLN A 70 15.91 -0.13 9.85
N GLN A 71 16.93 -0.07 10.72
CA GLN A 71 16.74 -0.04 12.16
C GLN A 71 16.00 1.22 12.60
N THR A 72 16.40 2.39 12.09
CA THR A 72 15.74 3.68 12.37
C THR A 72 14.27 3.64 11.96
N ALA A 73 13.97 3.14 10.75
CA ALA A 73 12.60 3.02 10.26
C ALA A 73 11.72 2.08 11.11
N LEU A 74 12.30 1.10 11.80
CA LEU A 74 11.56 0.14 12.63
C LEU A 74 11.58 0.48 14.13
N GLU A 75 12.29 1.53 14.53
CA GLU A 75 12.45 1.90 15.94
C GLU A 75 11.13 2.32 16.59
N ASN A 76 10.30 3.07 15.85
CA ASN A 76 8.98 3.49 16.29
C ASN A 76 8.08 3.82 15.09
N GLU A 77 6.78 3.95 15.36
CA GLU A 77 5.76 4.23 14.34
C GLU A 77 6.00 5.55 13.59
N THR A 78 6.41 6.61 14.28
CA THR A 78 6.68 7.91 13.66
C THR A 78 7.78 7.79 12.61
N ASN A 79 8.89 7.11 12.94
CA ASN A 79 9.99 6.88 12.00
C ASN A 79 9.52 6.03 10.80
N LEU A 80 8.68 5.02 11.04
CA LEU A 80 8.12 4.20 9.97
C LEU A 80 7.24 5.04 9.03
N ILE A 81 6.35 5.87 9.57
CA ILE A 81 5.50 6.77 8.79
C ILE A 81 6.36 7.73 7.95
N THR A 82 7.40 8.34 8.55
CA THR A 82 8.34 9.19 7.82
C THR A 82 8.99 8.41 6.67
N ALA A 83 9.52 7.22 6.92
CA ALA A 83 10.15 6.40 5.88
C ALA A 83 9.17 6.06 4.73
N LEU A 84 7.95 5.66 5.05
CA LEU A 84 6.93 5.28 4.07
C LEU A 84 6.42 6.47 3.25
N THR A 85 6.28 7.64 3.87
CA THR A 85 5.84 8.88 3.18
C THR A 85 6.93 9.47 2.30
N THR A 86 8.19 9.45 2.75
CA THR A 86 9.35 9.87 1.95
C THR A 86 9.62 8.90 0.79
N HIS A 87 9.46 7.60 1.03
CA HIS A 87 9.73 6.55 0.05
C HIS A 87 8.53 5.62 -0.13
N SER A 88 7.50 6.08 -0.84
CA SER A 88 6.27 5.31 -1.10
C SER A 88 6.48 3.95 -1.80
N SER A 89 7.66 3.69 -2.38
CA SER A 89 8.03 2.36 -2.89
C SER A 89 8.28 1.31 -1.79
N LEU A 90 8.45 1.75 -0.54
CA LEU A 90 8.49 0.90 0.64
C LEU A 90 7.11 0.37 1.02
N ILE A 91 6.04 0.97 0.52
CA ILE A 91 4.67 0.54 0.78
C ILE A 91 4.33 -0.65 -0.14
N LYS A 92 3.72 -1.69 0.42
CA LYS A 92 3.23 -2.85 -0.33
C LYS A 92 2.04 -2.41 -1.19
N ARG A 93 1.99 -2.90 -2.44
CA ARG A 93 1.03 -2.42 -3.46
C ARG A 93 0.30 -3.60 -4.10
N PRO A 94 -0.98 -3.45 -4.45
CA PRO A 94 -1.88 -2.33 -4.08
C PRO A 94 -2.16 -2.23 -2.57
N VAL A 95 -2.63 -1.09 -2.11
CA VAL A 95 -3.48 -1.00 -0.91
C VAL A 95 -4.88 -0.63 -1.40
N LEU A 96 -5.88 -1.44 -1.10
CA LEU A 96 -7.28 -1.17 -1.46
C LEU A 96 -8.07 -0.85 -0.19
N ALA A 97 -8.59 0.36 -0.10
CA ALA A 97 -9.55 0.78 0.91
C ALA A 97 -10.96 0.35 0.47
N THR A 98 -11.65 -0.32 1.38
CA THR A 98 -13.01 -0.84 1.24
C THR A 98 -13.88 -0.33 2.39
N GLU A 99 -15.17 -0.62 2.37
CA GLU A 99 -16.07 -0.26 3.49
C GLU A 99 -15.83 -1.12 4.75
N GLN A 100 -15.13 -2.25 4.59
CA GLN A 100 -14.87 -3.24 5.64
C GLN A 100 -13.43 -3.19 6.16
N GLY A 101 -12.60 -2.26 5.65
CA GLY A 101 -11.17 -2.13 5.98
C GLY A 101 -10.28 -2.15 4.75
N TYR A 102 -9.04 -2.65 4.90
CA TYR A 102 -8.01 -2.61 3.86
C TYR A 102 -7.58 -3.98 3.36
N VAL A 103 -7.43 -4.12 2.04
CA VAL A 103 -6.75 -5.26 1.41
C VAL A 103 -5.37 -4.82 0.95
N VAL A 104 -4.33 -5.47 1.47
CA VAL A 104 -2.92 -5.11 1.17
C VAL A 104 -2.25 -6.17 0.31
N GLY A 105 -1.82 -5.77 -0.89
CA GLY A 105 -1.38 -6.66 -1.96
C GLY A 105 -2.55 -7.10 -2.84
N TYR A 106 -2.22 -7.82 -3.91
CA TYR A 106 -3.23 -8.42 -4.78
C TYR A 106 -3.59 -9.80 -4.25
N ASP A 107 -4.84 -9.96 -3.85
CA ASP A 107 -5.47 -11.24 -3.50
C ASP A 107 -6.81 -11.32 -4.25
N GLU A 108 -6.89 -12.22 -5.21
CA GLU A 108 -8.07 -12.36 -6.06
C GLU A 108 -9.33 -12.74 -5.26
N ALA A 109 -9.20 -13.62 -4.25
CA ALA A 109 -10.34 -14.06 -3.45
C ALA A 109 -10.90 -12.90 -2.62
N ALA A 110 -10.03 -12.09 -2.02
CA ALA A 110 -10.43 -10.90 -1.26
C ALA A 110 -11.16 -9.89 -2.15
N TYR A 111 -10.71 -9.68 -3.39
CA TYR A 111 -11.35 -8.76 -4.34
C TYR A 111 -12.71 -9.27 -4.82
N ARG A 112 -12.84 -10.56 -5.11
CA ARG A 112 -14.12 -11.16 -5.54
C ARG A 112 -15.17 -11.13 -4.43
N ALA A 113 -14.76 -11.14 -3.16
CA ALA A 113 -15.65 -11.01 -2.00
C ALA A 113 -16.23 -9.59 -1.81
N LEU A 114 -15.80 -8.59 -2.60
CA LEU A 114 -16.31 -7.21 -2.53
C LEU A 114 -17.65 -7.01 -3.27
N LYS A 115 -18.13 -8.05 -3.96
CA LYS A 115 -19.40 -8.08 -4.69
C LYS A 115 -20.40 -8.96 -3.96
#